data_AF-A0A537VFQ0-F1
#
_entry.id   AF-A0A537VFQ0-F1
#
_cell.length_a   1.000
_cell.length_b   1.000
_cell.length_c   1.000
_cell.angle_alpha   90.00
_cell.angle_beta   90.00
_cell.angle_gamma   90.00
#
_symmetry.space_group_name_H-M   'P 1'
#
loop_
_entity.id
_entity.type
_entity.pdbx_description
1 polymer ?
#
loop_
_entity_poly.entity_id
_entity_poly.type
_entity_poly.pdbx_seq_one_letter_code
_entity_poly.pdbx_strand_id
1 'polypeptide(L)' 'MSEAEQDDSFWVGTPEQIAETMIERRVLGFHTFIAEMAAPFDDETLERWIEEVKPMVDAA' A
#
# COMPACT_ATOMS: atom_id res chain seq x y z
N MET A 1 7.91 4.46 -22.65
CA MET A 1 7.79 4.45 -21.18
C MET A 1 6.83 5.56 -20.83
N SER A 2 5.77 5.22 -20.10
CA SER A 2 4.74 6.18 -19.70
C SER A 2 5.18 6.93 -18.45
N GLU A 3 4.68 8.15 -18.23
CA GLU A 3 5.00 8.95 -17.04
C GLU A 3 4.63 8.21 -15.73
N ALA A 4 3.62 7.35 -15.76
CA ALA A 4 3.19 6.52 -14.63
C ALA A 4 4.26 5.51 -14.14
N GLU A 5 5.16 5.05 -15.02
CA GLU A 5 6.22 4.11 -14.63
C GLU A 5 7.33 4.77 -13.78
N GLN A 6 7.37 6.11 -13.75
CA GLN A 6 8.34 6.89 -12.99
C GLN A 6 7.71 7.56 -11.75
N ASP A 7 6.44 7.25 -11.46
CA ASP A 7 5.72 7.86 -10.36
C ASP A 7 5.79 6.96 -9.12
N ASP A 8 6.64 7.37 -8.17
CA ASP A 8 6.90 6.69 -6.90
C ASP A 8 5.68 6.67 -5.95
N SER A 9 4.56 7.30 -6.32
CA SER A 9 3.29 7.19 -5.60
C SER A 9 2.51 5.91 -5.92
N PHE A 10 2.83 5.21 -7.02
CA PHE A 10 2.23 3.91 -7.32
C PHE A 10 2.97 2.76 -6.63
N TRP A 11 2.33 2.15 -5.64
CA TRP A 11 2.86 0.98 -4.97
C TRP A 11 2.18 -0.27 -5.49
N VAL A 12 2.88 -1.01 -6.35
CA VAL A 12 2.41 -2.28 -6.92
C VAL A 12 3.36 -3.38 -6.49
N GLY A 13 2.85 -4.38 -5.79
CA GLY A 13 3.65 -5.47 -5.24
C GLY A 13 2.82 -6.46 -4.43
N THR A 14 3.50 -7.38 -3.78
CA THR A 14 2.86 -8.32 -2.83
C THR A 14 2.44 -7.60 -1.54
N PRO A 15 1.51 -8.18 -0.75
CA PRO A 15 1.14 -7.60 0.55
C PRO A 15 2.33 -7.31 1.46
N GLU A 16 3.36 -8.14 1.44
CA GLU A 16 4.59 -7.94 2.22
C GLU A 16 5.35 -6.70 1.77
N GLN A 17 5.48 -6.49 0.45
CA GLN A 17 6.15 -5.30 -0.10
C GLN A 17 5.38 -4.02 0.23
N ILE A 18 4.04 -4.08 0.18
CA ILE A 18 3.20 -2.95 0.58
C ILE A 18 3.34 -2.66 2.08
N ALA A 19 3.32 -3.71 2.92
CA ALA A 19 3.46 -3.56 4.36
C ALA A 19 4.84 -2.99 4.74
N GLU A 20 5.92 -3.52 4.16
CA GLU A 20 7.29 -3.02 4.34
C GLU A 20 7.37 -1.54 4.00
N THR A 21 6.84 -1.17 2.85
CA THR A 21 6.74 0.22 2.40
C THR A 21 6.04 1.09 3.45
N MET A 22 4.85 0.69 3.95
CA MET A 22 4.12 1.45 4.98
C MET A 22 4.87 1.54 6.32
N ILE A 23 5.53 0.47 6.73
CA ILE A 23 6.33 0.43 7.97
C ILE A 23 7.48 1.42 7.90
N GLU A 24 8.19 1.50 6.78
CA GLU A 24 9.26 2.48 6.56
C GLU A 24 8.74 3.92 6.71
N ARG A 25 7.56 4.24 6.16
CA ARG A 25 6.95 5.58 6.31
C ARG A 25 6.49 5.81 7.75
N ARG A 26 6.03 4.78 8.47
CA ARG A 26 5.66 4.89 9.88
C ARG A 26 6.85 5.25 10.76
N VAL A 27 8.03 4.68 10.49
CA VAL A 27 9.29 5.05 11.16
C VAL A 27 9.63 6.53 10.96
N LEU A 28 9.25 7.11 9.82
CA LEU A 28 9.42 8.55 9.53
C LEU A 28 8.33 9.44 10.18
N GLY A 29 7.33 8.87 10.84
CA GLY A 29 6.26 9.60 11.55
C GLY A 29 4.94 9.71 10.80
N PHE A 30 4.76 9.01 9.67
CA PHE A 30 3.47 8.96 8.98
C PHE A 30 2.55 7.90 9.62
N HIS A 31 1.30 8.26 9.89
CA HIS A 31 0.34 7.37 10.58
C HIS A 31 -0.95 7.14 9.81
N THR A 32 -1.11 7.78 8.66
CA THR A 32 -2.32 7.68 7.85
C THR A 32 -1.91 7.47 6.41
N PHE A 33 -2.48 6.44 5.79
CA PHE A 33 -2.28 6.08 4.39
C PHE A 33 -3.64 6.13 3.71
N ILE A 34 -3.67 6.68 2.50
CA ILE A 34 -4.88 6.76 1.67
C ILE A 34 -4.55 6.00 0.38
N ALA A 35 -5.38 5.01 0.06
CA ALA A 35 -5.30 4.28 -1.21
C ALA A 35 -6.02 5.09 -2.29
N GLU A 36 -5.32 5.45 -3.36
CA GLU A 36 -5.97 5.90 -4.59
C GLU A 36 -6.05 4.73 -5.56
N MET A 37 -7.28 4.34 -5.93
CA MET A 37 -7.53 3.22 -6.83
C MET A 37 -8.49 3.65 -7.94
N ALA A 38 -8.19 3.26 -9.17
CA ALA A 38 -9.07 3.50 -10.30
C ALA A 38 -10.34 2.64 -10.18
N ALA A 39 -11.49 3.20 -10.60
CA ALA A 39 -12.70 2.43 -10.73
C ALA A 39 -12.60 1.45 -11.93
N PRO A 40 -13.21 0.26 -11.86
CA PRO A 40 -13.94 -0.31 -10.72
C PRO A 40 -12.98 -0.76 -9.61
N PHE A 41 -13.25 -0.38 -8.36
CA PHE A 41 -12.42 -0.79 -7.23
C PHE A 41 -12.26 -2.30 -7.21
N ASP A 42 -11.03 -2.77 -7.09
CA ASP A 42 -10.74 -4.19 -7.01
C ASP A 42 -10.99 -4.70 -5.59
N ASP A 43 -12.07 -5.47 -5.42
CA ASP A 43 -12.48 -6.02 -4.13
C ASP A 43 -11.40 -6.94 -3.55
N GLU A 44 -10.71 -7.73 -4.39
CA GLU A 44 -9.62 -8.60 -3.94
C GLU A 44 -8.51 -7.76 -3.29
N THR A 45 -8.03 -6.71 -3.96
CA THR A 45 -7.01 -5.82 -3.39
C THR A 45 -7.45 -5.22 -2.04
N LEU A 46 -8.71 -4.78 -1.93
CA LEU A 46 -9.24 -4.23 -0.67
C LEU A 46 -9.28 -5.27 0.46
N GLU A 47 -9.75 -6.49 0.17
CA GLU A 47 -9.79 -7.60 1.13
C GLU A 47 -8.37 -7.93 1.61
N ARG A 48 -7.41 -8.07 0.69
CA ARG A 48 -6.01 -8.36 1.02
C ARG A 48 -5.36 -7.24 1.85
N TRP A 49 -5.70 -5.99 1.61
CA TRP A 49 -5.22 -4.88 2.43
C TRP A 49 -5.73 -4.96 3.88
N ILE A 50 -7.00 -5.31 4.06
CA ILE A 50 -7.63 -5.43 5.38
C ILE A 50 -7.09 -6.66 6.13
N GLU A 51 -6.98 -7.80 5.45
CA GLU A 51 -6.69 -9.09 6.08
C GLU A 51 -5.19 -9.39 6.20
N GLU A 52 -4.35 -8.90 5.28
CA GLU A 52 -2.93 -9.21 5.24
C GLU A 52 -2.05 -7.99 5.58
N VAL A 53 -2.22 -6.87 4.86
CA VAL A 53 -1.33 -5.70 5.00
C VAL A 53 -1.50 -5.03 6.36
N LYS A 54 -2.73 -4.69 6.74
CA LYS A 54 -3.00 -3.95 7.97
C LYS A 54 -2.44 -4.66 9.22
N PRO A 55 -2.65 -5.98 9.44
CA PRO A 55 -2.06 -6.68 10.57
C PRO A 55 -0.53 -6.62 10.61
N MET A 56 0.14 -6.73 9.46
CA MET A 56 1.60 -6.63 9.37
C MET A 56 2.10 -5.24 9.79
N VAL A 57 1.42 -4.18 9.36
CA VAL A 57 1.77 -2.80 9.71
C VAL A 57 1.46 -2.48 11.18
N ASP A 58 0.36 -3.00 11.73
CA ASP A 58 -0.04 -2.78 13.13
C ASP A 58 0.89 -3.50 14.13
N ALA A 59 1.51 -4.61 13.71
CA ALA A 59 2.42 -5.40 14.55
C ALA A 59 3.84 -4.83 14.65
N ALA A 60 4.20 -3.89 13.76
CA ALA A 60 5.52 -3.23 13.70
C ALA A 60 5.56 -1.94 14.53
#